data_AF-A0A9D5K007-F1
#
_entry.id   AF-A0A9D5K007-F1
#
_cell.length_a   1.000
_cell.length_b   1.000
_cell.length_c   1.000
_cell.angle_alpha   90.00
_cell.angle_beta   90.00
_cell.angle_gamma   90.00
#
_symmetry.space_group_name_H-M   'P 1'
#
loop_
_entity.id
_entity.type
_entity.pdbx_description
1 polymer ?
#
loop_
_entity_poly.entity_id
_entity_poly.type
_entity_poly.pdbx_seq_one_letter_code
_entity_poly.pdbx_strand_id
1 'polypeptide(L)'
;MADSMQKLTSYKPLRASVIALIVLIAVLVLGGALWSLCMVTIDPGMVGIVFHERGEPDPAGHFIVEEGYKGIQREVLEPGLHFFPLTTTFMEITQVPMTVVPEGKVGVLIAQDGRPLPEGAVLAEDDQFDENGNLVKMGQIGIRKEILKPGTHLINTEYFQVELADAFYVPSGKIGVLKREIGDSAPPGQILVSLEDNYRGYIREVQEPGLRYFHPKIYSWDVVDALNIPPGKVGVLTRKIGDAAPAGQRLVPRDSNYRGI
;
A
#
# COMPACT_ATOMS: atom_id res chain seq x y z
N MET A 1 21.93 40.05 80.21
CA MET A 1 22.53 38.69 80.11
C MET A 1 21.53 37.60 79.73
N ALA A 2 20.30 37.93 79.28
CA ALA A 2 19.32 36.95 78.80
C ALA A 2 19.11 36.96 77.28
N ASP A 3 19.55 38.02 76.60
CA ASP A 3 19.26 38.26 75.17
C ASP A 3 20.29 37.63 74.21
N SER A 4 21.42 37.14 74.75
CA SER A 4 22.49 36.51 73.95
C SER A 4 22.36 34.99 73.82
N MET A 5 21.44 34.33 74.55
CA MET A 5 21.23 32.88 74.47
C MET A 5 20.06 32.45 73.58
N GLN A 6 19.26 33.37 73.05
CA GLN A 6 18.10 33.04 72.21
C GLN A 6 18.41 32.96 70.70
N LYS A 7 19.60 33.40 70.26
CA LYS A 7 20.00 33.39 68.84
C LYS A 7 20.62 32.08 68.34
N LEU A 8 20.83 31.09 69.20
CA LEU A 8 21.46 29.81 68.81
C LEU A 8 20.46 28.71 68.46
N THR A 9 19.15 28.94 68.58
CA THR A 9 18.10 27.96 68.23
C THR A 9 17.53 28.14 66.82
N SER A 10 18.16 28.93 65.96
CA SER A 10 17.80 29.01 64.53
C SER A 10 18.77 28.18 63.68
N TYR A 11 18.92 26.90 64.02
CA TYR A 11 19.52 25.95 63.10
C TYR A 11 18.45 25.57 62.08
N LYS A 12 18.30 26.38 61.02
CA LYS A 12 17.56 25.98 59.82
C LYS A 12 18.04 24.57 59.44
N PRO A 13 17.15 23.57 59.34
CA PRO A 13 17.58 22.19 59.23
C PRO A 13 18.22 21.97 57.86
N LEU A 14 19.54 22.17 57.78
CA LEU A 14 20.36 21.92 56.59
C LEU A 14 20.08 20.51 56.03
N ARG A 15 19.77 19.56 56.93
CA ARG A 15 19.33 18.20 56.60
C ARG A 15 18.01 18.15 55.82
N ALA A 16 17.02 18.97 56.15
CA ALA A 16 15.73 18.99 55.44
C ALA A 16 15.88 19.60 54.03
N SER A 17 16.71 20.63 53.87
CA SER A 17 16.99 21.22 52.56
C SER A 17 17.78 20.28 51.65
N VAL A 18 18.74 19.52 52.20
CA VAL A 18 19.48 18.49 51.46
C VAL A 18 18.57 17.33 51.05
N ILE A 19 17.69 16.85 51.95
CA ILE A 19 16.71 15.80 51.63
C ILE A 19 15.74 16.29 50.54
N ALA A 20 15.23 17.51 50.63
CA ALA A 20 14.34 18.07 49.61
C ALA A 20 15.01 18.17 48.23
N LEU A 21 16.29 18.54 48.18
CA LEU A 21 17.07 18.59 46.94
C LEU A 21 17.29 17.19 46.33
N ILE A 22 17.61 16.20 47.16
CA ILE A 22 17.77 14.80 46.72
C ILE A 22 16.45 14.26 46.17
N VAL A 23 15.33 14.53 46.86
CA VAL A 23 13.98 14.13 46.39
C VAL A 23 13.65 14.82 45.07
N LEU A 24 13.94 16.11 44.92
CA LEU A 24 13.70 16.84 43.67
C LEU A 24 14.52 16.24 42.51
N ILE A 25 15.80 15.94 42.72
CA ILE A 25 16.65 15.30 41.72
C ILE A 25 16.12 13.91 41.37
N ALA A 26 15.71 13.12 42.37
CA ALA A 26 15.12 11.81 42.13
C ALA A 26 13.83 11.90 41.30
N VAL A 27 12.97 12.88 41.56
CA VAL A 27 11.75 13.13 40.77
C VAL A 27 12.08 13.55 39.35
N LEU A 28 13.09 14.41 39.13
CA LEU A 28 13.52 14.80 37.78
C LEU A 28 14.12 13.62 37.01
N VAL A 29 14.93 12.78 37.67
CA VAL A 29 15.51 11.58 37.05
C VAL A 29 14.43 10.54 36.74
N LEU A 30 13.50 10.28 37.67
CA LEU A 30 12.37 9.38 37.45
C LEU A 30 11.43 9.90 36.37
N GLY A 31 11.16 11.20 36.36
CA GLY A 31 10.35 11.86 35.33
C GLY A 31 11.02 11.78 33.95
N GLY A 32 12.33 12.01 33.87
CA GLY A 32 13.10 11.85 32.64
C GLY A 32 13.17 10.40 32.16
N ALA A 33 13.34 9.45 33.07
CA ALA A 33 13.33 8.02 32.75
C ALA A 33 11.95 7.55 32.26
N LEU A 34 10.87 7.98 32.92
CA LEU A 34 9.50 7.71 32.49
C LEU A 34 9.20 8.37 31.13
N TRP A 35 9.66 9.61 30.93
CA TRP A 35 9.56 10.30 29.65
C TRP A 35 10.28 9.54 28.53
N SER A 36 11.51 9.08 28.80
CA SER A 36 12.29 8.29 27.84
C SER A 36 11.66 6.93 27.54
N LEU A 37 10.94 6.32 28.50
CA LEU A 37 10.23 5.06 28.30
C LEU A 37 8.95 5.23 27.46
N CYS A 38 8.38 6.44 27.46
CA CYS A 38 7.25 6.80 26.59
C CYS A 38 7.67 7.16 25.16
N MET A 39 8.97 7.27 24.86
CA MET A 39 9.46 7.58 23.52
C MET A 39 9.99 6.32 22.84
N VAL A 40 9.50 6.09 21.63
CA VAL A 40 10.00 5.01 20.76
C VAL A 40 10.58 5.64 19.51
N THR A 41 11.81 5.25 19.17
CA THR A 41 12.47 5.68 17.94
C THR A 41 12.48 4.53 16.94
N ILE A 42 11.96 4.79 15.74
CA ILE A 42 12.08 3.90 14.59
C ILE A 42 13.24 4.38 13.73
N ASP A 43 14.16 3.47 13.44
CA ASP A 43 15.37 3.78 12.68
C ASP A 43 15.04 4.21 11.24
N PRO A 44 15.81 5.13 10.64
CA PRO A 44 15.63 5.49 9.23
C PRO A 44 15.73 4.28 8.31
N GLY A 45 14.75 4.11 7.41
CA GLY A 45 14.68 2.96 6.49
C GLY A 45 14.02 1.71 7.08
N MET A 46 13.58 1.79 8.35
CA MET A 46 12.77 0.77 9.00
C MET A 46 11.32 1.24 9.11
N VAL A 47 10.41 0.28 9.24
CA VAL A 47 9.00 0.47 9.53
C VAL A 47 8.70 -0.26 10.84
N GLY A 48 7.98 0.39 11.75
CA GLY A 48 7.60 -0.20 13.03
C GLY A 48 6.26 -0.91 12.93
N ILE A 49 6.25 -2.23 13.09
CA ILE A 49 5.02 -3.02 13.22
C ILE A 49 4.69 -3.11 14.71
N VAL A 50 3.48 -2.68 15.06
CA VAL A 50 3.03 -2.64 16.45
C VAL A 50 2.18 -3.86 16.75
N PHE A 51 2.45 -4.54 17.86
CA PHE A 51 1.63 -5.59 18.41
C PHE A 51 1.10 -5.16 19.77
N HIS A 52 -0.22 -5.08 19.93
CA HIS A 52 -0.85 -4.78 21.21
C HIS A 52 -1.10 -6.06 21.99
N GLU A 53 -0.46 -6.20 23.16
CA GLU A 53 -0.65 -7.35 24.04
C GLU A 53 -1.95 -7.27 24.84
N ARG A 54 -2.45 -6.04 25.06
CA ARG A 54 -3.60 -5.73 25.90
C ARG A 54 -4.73 -5.12 25.07
N GLY A 55 -5.93 -5.68 25.22
CA GLY A 55 -7.13 -5.25 24.52
C GLY A 55 -8.15 -6.37 24.49
N GLU A 56 -9.33 -6.06 23.96
CA GLU A 56 -10.29 -7.10 23.58
C GLU A 56 -9.77 -7.79 22.30
N PRO A 57 -9.95 -9.12 22.17
CA PRO A 57 -9.65 -9.79 20.91
C PRO A 57 -10.60 -9.26 19.83
N ASP A 58 -10.15 -9.26 18.57
CA ASP A 58 -11.00 -8.87 17.46
C ASP A 58 -12.25 -9.78 17.38
N PRO A 59 -13.47 -9.23 17.37
CA PRO A 59 -14.70 -10.01 17.28
C PRO A 59 -14.80 -10.88 16.01
N ALA A 60 -14.11 -10.50 14.93
CA ALA A 60 -14.09 -11.26 13.68
C ALA A 60 -13.01 -12.34 13.63
N GLY A 61 -12.09 -12.38 14.60
CA GLY A 61 -11.03 -13.37 14.69
C GLY A 61 -9.87 -13.14 13.72
N HIS A 62 -9.71 -11.93 13.20
CA HIS A 62 -8.54 -11.51 12.42
C HIS A 62 -7.30 -11.42 13.32
N PHE A 63 -6.13 -11.70 12.74
CA PHE A 63 -4.86 -11.50 13.43
C PHE A 63 -4.30 -10.08 13.22
N ILE A 64 -4.69 -9.43 12.11
CA ILE A 64 -4.48 -8.00 11.87
C ILE A 64 -5.69 -7.22 12.37
N VAL A 65 -5.44 -6.24 13.24
CA VAL A 65 -6.50 -5.54 13.96
C VAL A 65 -6.37 -4.01 13.86
N GLU A 66 -7.47 -3.32 14.14
CA GLU A 66 -7.51 -1.87 14.32
C GLU A 66 -6.91 -1.43 15.67
N GLU A 67 -6.68 -0.12 15.80
CA GLU A 67 -6.35 0.50 17.07
C GLU A 67 -7.36 0.12 18.16
N GLY A 68 -6.85 -0.25 19.34
CA GLY A 68 -7.65 -0.59 20.52
C GLY A 68 -7.94 -2.08 20.69
N TYR A 69 -7.75 -2.91 19.66
CA TYR A 69 -7.86 -4.36 19.76
C TYR A 69 -6.51 -5.01 20.05
N LYS A 70 -6.55 -6.18 20.70
CA LYS A 70 -5.37 -7.01 20.93
C LYS A 70 -4.96 -7.71 19.62
N GLY A 71 -3.73 -7.51 19.19
CA GLY A 71 -3.21 -8.12 17.97
C GLY A 71 -2.17 -7.26 17.25
N ILE A 72 -1.78 -7.71 16.05
CA ILE A 72 -0.89 -6.96 15.17
C ILE A 72 -1.69 -5.80 14.58
N GLN A 73 -1.25 -4.57 14.81
CA GLN A 73 -1.91 -3.39 14.30
C GLN A 73 -1.73 -3.32 12.79
N ARG A 74 -2.77 -2.92 12.07
CA ARG A 74 -2.68 -2.72 10.62
C ARG A 74 -1.75 -1.56 10.27
N GLU A 75 -1.94 -0.44 10.95
CA GLU A 75 -1.12 0.75 10.75
C GLU A 75 0.30 0.51 11.21
N VAL A 76 1.23 1.10 10.48
CA VAL A 76 2.65 0.99 10.75
C VAL A 76 3.19 2.33 11.23
N LEU A 77 4.20 2.27 12.09
CA LEU A 77 4.93 3.45 12.51
C LEU A 77 5.94 3.84 11.44
N GLU A 78 5.83 5.10 11.01
CA GLU A 78 6.80 5.74 10.14
C GLU A 78 8.17 5.88 10.84
N PRO A 79 9.27 6.07 10.11
CA PRO A 79 10.56 6.38 10.72
C PRO A 79 10.51 7.66 11.55
N GLY A 80 11.22 7.65 12.68
CA GLY A 80 11.34 8.82 13.52
C GLY A 80 10.90 8.57 14.95
N LEU A 81 10.63 9.67 15.65
CA LEU A 81 10.37 9.68 17.07
C LEU A 81 8.85 9.71 17.32
N HIS A 82 8.34 8.62 17.90
CA HIS A 82 6.95 8.48 18.28
C HIS A 82 6.80 8.55 19.79
N PHE A 83 5.77 9.24 20.25
CA PHE A 83 5.47 9.42 21.67
C PHE A 83 4.19 8.66 22.03
N PHE A 84 4.31 7.70 22.95
CA PHE A 84 3.21 6.88 23.43
C PHE A 84 3.04 7.04 24.94
N PRO A 85 2.03 7.77 25.41
CA PRO A 85 1.83 7.96 26.84
C PRO A 85 1.31 6.67 27.48
N LEU A 86 2.15 6.02 28.31
CA LEU A 86 1.80 4.81 29.09
C LEU A 86 1.40 3.55 28.28
N THR A 87 1.40 3.60 26.95
CA THR A 87 1.11 2.44 26.08
C THR A 87 2.33 1.57 25.78
N THR A 88 3.56 2.12 25.88
CA THR A 88 4.81 1.38 25.57
C THR A 88 4.99 0.08 26.36
N THR A 89 4.46 0.01 27.58
CA THR A 89 4.59 -1.19 28.42
C THR A 89 3.75 -2.38 27.93
N PHE A 90 2.73 -2.14 27.10
CA PHE A 90 1.76 -3.16 26.66
C PHE A 90 1.73 -3.34 25.14
N MET A 91 2.72 -2.78 24.44
CA MET A 91 2.88 -2.92 23.00
C MET A 91 4.30 -3.36 22.69
N GLU A 92 4.41 -4.36 21.82
CA GLU A 92 5.68 -4.80 21.26
C GLU A 92 5.85 -4.15 19.89
N ILE A 93 7.04 -3.58 19.63
CA ILE A 93 7.32 -2.90 18.37
C ILE A 93 8.44 -3.64 17.68
N THR A 94 8.12 -4.27 16.55
CA THR A 94 9.07 -4.95 15.70
C THR A 94 9.47 -4.04 14.56
N GLN A 95 10.75 -3.71 14.46
CA GLN A 95 11.27 -2.91 13.34
C GLN A 95 11.64 -3.83 12.19
N VAL A 96 11.01 -3.62 11.03
CA VAL A 96 11.26 -4.36 9.79
C VAL A 96 11.79 -3.39 8.73
N PRO A 97 12.70 -3.77 7.82
CA PRO A 97 13.10 -2.90 6.72
C PRO A 97 11.90 -2.53 5.84
N MET A 98 11.87 -1.29 5.34
CA MET A 98 10.83 -0.86 4.40
C MET A 98 10.85 -1.68 3.11
N THR A 99 9.68 -1.83 2.51
CA THR A 99 9.55 -2.49 1.21
C THR A 99 10.01 -1.55 0.11
N VAL A 100 11.10 -1.92 -0.57
CA VAL A 100 11.63 -1.17 -1.72
C VAL A 100 11.26 -1.89 -3.01
N VAL A 101 10.48 -1.20 -3.85
CA VAL A 101 10.18 -1.65 -5.22
C VAL A 101 11.15 -0.95 -6.16
N PRO A 102 12.08 -1.68 -6.80
CA PRO A 102 13.05 -1.07 -7.70
C PRO A 102 12.40 -0.56 -8.99
N GLU A 103 13.07 0.36 -9.68
CA GLU A 103 12.64 0.83 -10.99
C GLU A 103 12.53 -0.33 -12.00
N GLY A 104 11.53 -0.27 -12.88
CA GLY A 104 11.26 -1.35 -13.83
C GLY A 104 10.58 -2.57 -13.23
N LYS A 105 10.21 -2.54 -11.94
CA LYS A 105 9.39 -3.57 -11.29
C LYS A 105 8.08 -3.02 -10.74
N VAL A 106 7.17 -3.93 -10.43
CA VAL A 106 5.92 -3.68 -9.70
C VAL A 106 5.88 -4.60 -8.49
N GLY A 107 5.39 -4.10 -7.36
CA GLY A 107 5.10 -4.93 -6.19
C GLY A 107 3.64 -5.35 -6.21
N VAL A 108 3.39 -6.65 -6.24
CA VAL A 108 2.05 -7.24 -6.08
C VAL A 108 1.84 -7.51 -4.60
N LEU A 109 0.75 -6.99 -4.05
CA LEU A 109 0.38 -7.18 -2.65
C LEU A 109 -0.49 -8.43 -2.51
N ILE A 110 -0.12 -9.30 -1.58
CA ILE A 110 -0.88 -10.48 -1.19
C ILE A 110 -1.23 -10.32 0.29
N ALA A 111 -2.51 -10.07 0.58
CA ALA A 111 -2.98 -9.98 1.94
C ALA A 111 -3.08 -11.36 2.58
N GLN A 112 -2.49 -11.48 3.76
CA GLN A 112 -2.51 -12.68 4.58
C GLN A 112 -3.76 -12.75 5.48
N ASP A 113 -4.41 -11.62 5.73
CA ASP A 113 -5.66 -11.52 6.49
C ASP A 113 -6.74 -10.75 5.73
N GLY A 114 -7.96 -10.84 6.23
CA GLY A 114 -9.12 -10.10 5.76
C GLY A 114 -10.34 -10.97 5.60
N ARG A 115 -11.36 -10.41 4.97
CA ARG A 115 -12.59 -11.14 4.65
C ARG A 115 -12.30 -12.31 3.72
N PRO A 116 -13.07 -13.42 3.80
CA PRO A 116 -12.89 -14.53 2.90
C PRO A 116 -13.10 -14.10 1.45
N LEU A 117 -12.23 -14.60 0.57
CA LEU A 117 -12.35 -14.39 -0.87
C LEU A 117 -13.55 -15.19 -1.41
N PRO A 118 -14.48 -14.57 -2.15
CA PRO A 118 -15.62 -15.28 -2.73
C PRO A 118 -15.18 -16.42 -3.66
N GLU A 119 -15.93 -17.52 -3.69
CA GLU A 119 -15.61 -18.64 -4.59
C GLU A 119 -15.57 -18.18 -6.06
N GLY A 120 -14.48 -18.54 -6.75
CA GLY A 120 -14.24 -18.16 -8.14
C GLY A 120 -13.64 -16.77 -8.35
N ALA A 121 -13.51 -15.95 -7.30
CA ALA A 121 -12.75 -14.70 -7.37
C ALA A 121 -11.24 -15.00 -7.28
N VAL A 122 -10.45 -14.33 -8.12
CA VAL A 122 -8.97 -14.45 -8.13
C VAL A 122 -8.31 -13.25 -7.45
N LEU A 123 -8.93 -12.08 -7.55
CA LEU A 123 -8.44 -10.84 -6.97
C LEU A 123 -9.26 -10.49 -5.73
N ALA A 124 -8.56 -10.22 -4.65
CA ALA A 124 -9.11 -9.69 -3.41
C ALA A 124 -9.51 -8.22 -3.58
N GLU A 125 -10.63 -7.84 -2.97
CA GLU A 125 -10.97 -6.43 -2.74
C GLU A 125 -9.93 -5.75 -1.86
N ASP A 126 -9.60 -4.51 -2.19
CA ASP A 126 -8.74 -3.65 -1.38
C ASP A 126 -9.49 -3.14 -0.14
N ASP A 127 -8.73 -2.62 0.81
CA ASP A 127 -9.25 -2.02 2.04
C ASP A 127 -9.95 -0.70 1.69
N GLN A 128 -11.13 -0.44 2.28
CA GLN A 128 -11.87 0.80 2.03
C GLN A 128 -11.77 1.71 3.23
N PHE A 129 -11.26 2.92 3.00
CA PHE A 129 -11.06 3.95 4.01
C PHE A 129 -12.08 5.08 3.83
N ASP A 130 -12.45 5.73 4.93
CA ASP A 130 -13.24 6.96 4.91
C ASP A 130 -12.35 8.18 4.56
N GLU A 131 -12.96 9.35 4.40
CA GLU A 131 -12.23 10.60 4.13
C GLU A 131 -11.29 11.01 5.28
N ASN A 132 -11.47 10.43 6.47
CA ASN A 132 -10.68 10.68 7.66
C ASN A 132 -9.54 9.67 7.86
N GLY A 133 -9.42 8.67 6.97
CA GLY A 133 -8.41 7.61 7.05
C GLY A 133 -8.80 6.38 7.90
N ASN A 134 -10.00 6.33 8.48
CA ASN A 134 -10.47 5.16 9.22
C ASN A 134 -10.93 4.07 8.26
N LEU A 135 -10.66 2.82 8.62
CA LEU A 135 -11.14 1.69 7.85
C LEU A 135 -12.67 1.56 7.98
N VAL A 136 -13.36 1.65 6.84
CA VAL A 136 -14.81 1.37 6.74
C VAL A 136 -15.05 -0.11 6.52
N LYS A 137 -14.22 -0.74 5.68
CA LYS A 137 -14.38 -2.13 5.28
C LYS A 137 -13.01 -2.76 5.05
N MET A 138 -12.68 -3.76 5.86
CA MET A 138 -11.51 -4.60 5.62
C MET A 138 -11.62 -5.26 4.26
N GLY A 139 -10.54 -5.30 3.51
CA GLY A 139 -10.50 -5.98 2.24
C GLY A 139 -10.48 -7.50 2.42
N GLN A 140 -10.18 -8.20 1.34
CA GLN A 140 -10.23 -9.66 1.31
C GLN A 140 -8.82 -10.26 1.41
N ILE A 141 -8.75 -11.49 1.88
CA ILE A 141 -7.54 -12.30 1.83
C ILE A 141 -7.19 -12.61 0.36
N GLY A 142 -5.89 -12.56 0.03
CA GLY A 142 -5.38 -12.89 -1.32
C GLY A 142 -4.77 -11.71 -2.08
N ILE A 143 -4.67 -11.86 -3.40
CA ILE A 143 -3.97 -10.91 -4.30
C ILE A 143 -4.79 -9.63 -4.45
N ARG A 144 -4.24 -8.50 -4.00
CA ARG A 144 -4.89 -7.18 -4.09
C ARG A 144 -4.91 -6.65 -5.53
N LYS A 145 -5.86 -5.76 -5.83
CA LYS A 145 -5.97 -5.19 -7.19
C LYS A 145 -4.96 -4.07 -7.39
N GLU A 146 -4.66 -3.35 -6.33
CA GLU A 146 -3.65 -2.30 -6.34
C GLU A 146 -2.23 -2.88 -6.42
N ILE A 147 -1.38 -2.17 -7.16
CA ILE A 147 0.05 -2.48 -7.29
C ILE A 147 0.88 -1.39 -6.62
N LEU A 148 1.99 -1.79 -6.02
CA LEU A 148 3.04 -0.87 -5.61
C LEU A 148 3.87 -0.47 -6.82
N LYS A 149 3.88 0.83 -7.10
CA LYS A 149 4.78 1.44 -8.08
C LYS A 149 6.22 1.47 -7.54
N PRO A 150 7.25 1.66 -8.38
CA PRO A 150 8.61 1.84 -7.90
C PRO A 150 8.72 2.95 -6.86
N GLY A 151 9.51 2.68 -5.82
CA GLY A 151 9.64 3.55 -4.66
C GLY A 151 9.75 2.75 -3.36
N THR A 152 9.85 3.49 -2.26
CA THR A 152 9.89 2.93 -0.91
C THR A 152 8.51 3.06 -0.30
N HIS A 153 7.97 1.94 0.20
CA HIS A 153 6.63 1.86 0.77
C HIS A 153 6.68 1.37 2.21
N LEU A 154 5.86 2.01 3.05
CA LEU A 154 5.65 1.62 4.44
C LEU A 154 4.54 0.57 4.48
N ILE A 155 4.93 -0.70 4.42
CA ILE A 155 4.00 -1.82 4.36
C ILE A 155 4.16 -2.65 5.62
N ASN A 156 3.03 -3.01 6.23
CA ASN A 156 3.00 -4.03 7.27
C ASN A 156 3.28 -5.40 6.62
N THR A 157 4.49 -5.93 6.82
CA THR A 157 4.91 -7.21 6.24
C THR A 157 4.22 -8.43 6.85
N GLU A 158 3.63 -8.29 8.04
CA GLU A 158 2.79 -9.32 8.65
C GLU A 158 1.39 -9.36 8.01
N TYR A 159 0.89 -8.20 7.55
CA TYR A 159 -0.40 -8.12 6.87
C TYR A 159 -0.29 -8.45 5.38
N PHE A 160 0.73 -7.90 4.71
CA PHE A 160 0.93 -8.04 3.27
C PHE A 160 2.27 -8.68 2.94
N GLN A 161 2.21 -9.75 2.14
CA GLN A 161 3.37 -10.26 1.44
C GLN A 161 3.53 -9.53 0.11
N VAL A 162 4.74 -9.08 -0.22
CA VAL A 162 5.03 -8.36 -1.47
C VAL A 162 5.80 -9.25 -2.44
N GLU A 163 5.20 -9.53 -3.60
CA GLU A 163 5.84 -10.25 -4.70
C GLU A 163 6.30 -9.25 -5.77
N LEU A 164 7.60 -9.20 -6.05
CA LEU A 164 8.15 -8.34 -7.10
C LEU A 164 8.02 -9.01 -8.47
N ALA A 165 7.47 -8.28 -9.44
CA ALA A 165 7.35 -8.70 -10.82
C ALA A 165 7.88 -7.62 -11.76
N ASP A 166 8.22 -8.00 -12.99
CA ASP A 166 8.74 -7.05 -13.97
C ASP A 166 7.63 -6.15 -14.52
N ALA A 167 7.94 -4.87 -14.67
CA ALA A 167 7.03 -3.91 -15.28
C ALA A 167 6.99 -4.11 -16.80
N PHE A 168 5.90 -3.64 -17.40
CA PHE A 168 5.70 -3.76 -18.83
C PHE A 168 6.53 -2.71 -19.57
N TYR A 169 7.51 -3.17 -20.35
CA TYR A 169 8.37 -2.31 -21.16
C TYR A 169 8.17 -2.55 -22.65
N VAL A 170 7.88 -1.47 -23.39
CA VAL A 170 7.77 -1.46 -24.84
C VAL A 170 8.97 -0.72 -25.43
N PRO A 171 9.86 -1.40 -26.18
CA PRO A 171 10.98 -0.76 -26.86
C PRO A 171 10.54 0.22 -27.95
N SER A 172 11.42 1.15 -28.30
CA SER A 172 11.20 2.05 -29.44
C SER A 172 11.06 1.25 -30.75
N GLY A 173 10.13 1.67 -31.61
CA GLY A 173 9.81 0.98 -32.86
C GLY A 173 8.95 -0.29 -32.69
N LYS A 174 8.52 -0.59 -31.46
CA LYS A 174 7.55 -1.66 -31.16
C LYS A 174 6.28 -1.09 -30.55
N ILE A 175 5.24 -1.91 -30.48
CA ILE A 175 3.98 -1.60 -29.83
C ILE A 175 3.60 -2.72 -28.87
N GLY A 176 2.95 -2.34 -27.78
CA GLY A 176 2.47 -3.26 -26.77
C GLY A 176 1.01 -3.65 -26.97
N VAL A 177 0.72 -4.94 -27.04
CA VAL A 177 -0.65 -5.47 -27.05
C VAL A 177 -0.93 -6.08 -25.68
N LEU A 178 -1.98 -5.63 -25.02
CA LEU A 178 -2.39 -6.15 -23.71
C LEU A 178 -3.53 -7.14 -23.88
N LYS A 179 -3.57 -8.13 -23.01
CA LYS A 179 -4.70 -9.03 -22.82
C LYS A 179 -5.04 -9.08 -21.34
N ARG A 180 -6.31 -8.84 -21.02
CA ARG A 180 -6.83 -8.98 -19.66
C ARG A 180 -7.27 -10.42 -19.42
N GLU A 181 -6.63 -11.08 -18.46
CA GLU A 181 -6.91 -12.47 -18.06
C GLU A 181 -7.99 -12.58 -16.98
N ILE A 182 -8.14 -11.55 -16.14
CA ILE A 182 -9.10 -11.52 -15.02
C ILE A 182 -10.18 -10.46 -15.26
N GLY A 183 -11.45 -10.84 -15.12
CA GLY A 183 -12.60 -9.96 -15.32
C GLY A 183 -13.84 -10.72 -15.79
N ASP A 184 -14.86 -9.97 -16.20
CA ASP A 184 -16.11 -10.53 -16.72
C ASP A 184 -15.91 -11.16 -18.10
N SER A 185 -16.79 -12.09 -18.49
CA SER A 185 -16.77 -12.60 -19.86
C SER A 185 -17.20 -11.50 -20.82
N ALA A 186 -16.40 -11.24 -21.86
CA ALA A 186 -16.79 -10.32 -22.92
C ALA A 186 -18.12 -10.76 -23.58
N PRO A 187 -18.93 -9.81 -24.06
CA PRO A 187 -20.14 -10.12 -24.83
C PRO A 187 -19.84 -11.06 -26.01
N PRO A 188 -20.77 -11.96 -26.38
CA PRO A 188 -20.56 -12.90 -27.48
C PRO A 188 -20.17 -12.19 -28.78
N GLY A 189 -19.07 -12.63 -29.39
CA GLY A 189 -18.55 -12.06 -30.65
C GLY A 189 -17.62 -10.84 -30.46
N GLN A 190 -17.50 -10.31 -29.25
CA GLN A 190 -16.58 -9.22 -28.94
C GLN A 190 -15.20 -9.78 -28.53
N ILE A 191 -14.23 -9.67 -29.43
CA ILE A 191 -12.84 -10.12 -29.19
C ILE A 191 -12.00 -9.01 -28.52
N LEU A 192 -12.26 -7.75 -28.91
CA LEU A 192 -11.54 -6.59 -28.40
C LEU A 192 -12.40 -5.88 -27.36
N VAL A 193 -11.81 -5.62 -26.19
CA VAL A 193 -12.43 -4.94 -25.05
C VAL A 193 -11.70 -3.62 -24.79
N SER A 194 -12.37 -2.66 -24.15
CA SER A 194 -11.72 -1.43 -23.73
C SER A 194 -10.86 -1.68 -22.49
N LEU A 195 -9.77 -0.93 -22.35
CA LEU A 195 -8.99 -0.87 -21.12
C LEU A 195 -9.83 -0.38 -19.92
N GLU A 196 -10.86 0.42 -20.14
CA GLU A 196 -11.72 0.96 -19.08
C GLU A 196 -12.81 -0.02 -18.63
N ASP A 197 -13.17 -0.99 -19.47
CA ASP A 197 -14.16 -2.00 -19.14
C ASP A 197 -13.58 -3.03 -18.15
N ASN A 198 -14.42 -3.87 -17.54
CA ASN A 198 -13.99 -5.01 -16.71
C ASN A 198 -13.97 -6.36 -17.48
N TYR A 199 -14.11 -6.35 -18.80
CA TYR A 199 -14.16 -7.58 -19.59
C TYR A 199 -12.78 -8.20 -19.81
N ARG A 200 -12.70 -9.53 -19.81
CA ARG A 200 -11.55 -10.33 -20.25
C ARG A 200 -11.43 -10.30 -21.76
N GLY A 201 -10.20 -10.29 -22.26
CA GLY A 201 -9.93 -10.31 -23.70
C GLY A 201 -8.75 -9.43 -24.08
N TYR A 202 -8.57 -9.27 -25.39
CA TYR A 202 -7.53 -8.39 -25.93
C TYR A 202 -7.97 -6.93 -25.80
N ILE A 203 -7.09 -6.10 -25.25
CA ILE A 203 -7.34 -4.68 -25.11
C ILE A 203 -7.19 -4.02 -26.48
N ARG A 204 -8.17 -3.19 -26.87
CA ARG A 204 -8.16 -2.47 -28.15
C ARG A 204 -7.05 -1.41 -28.18
N GLU A 205 -6.83 -0.75 -27.05
CA GLU A 205 -5.86 0.32 -26.88
C GLU A 205 -4.45 -0.25 -26.84
N VAL A 206 -3.72 -0.05 -27.93
CA VAL A 206 -2.32 -0.41 -28.07
C VAL A 206 -1.46 0.51 -27.19
N GLN A 207 -0.44 -0.06 -26.56
CA GLN A 207 0.48 0.67 -25.72
C GLN A 207 1.67 1.19 -26.53
N GLU A 208 1.93 2.49 -26.39
CA GLU A 208 3.06 3.17 -26.99
C GLU A 208 4.40 2.74 -26.35
N PRO A 209 5.54 2.93 -27.04
CA PRO A 209 6.87 2.74 -26.46
C PRO A 209 7.04 3.44 -25.12
N GLY A 210 7.61 2.74 -24.15
CA GLY A 210 7.82 3.24 -22.80
C GLY A 210 7.66 2.18 -21.72
N LEU A 211 7.93 2.60 -20.48
CA LEU A 211 7.71 1.80 -19.29
C LEU A 211 6.31 2.08 -18.72
N ARG A 212 5.56 1.02 -18.44
CA ARG A 212 4.20 1.07 -17.88
C ARG A 212 4.09 0.05 -16.75
N TYR A 213 3.29 0.37 -15.74
CA TYR A 213 3.08 -0.48 -14.57
C TYR A 213 1.67 -1.06 -14.64
N PHE A 214 1.56 -2.30 -15.14
CA PHE A 214 0.32 -3.06 -15.15
C PHE A 214 0.40 -4.18 -14.12
N HIS A 215 -0.76 -4.57 -13.57
CA HIS A 215 -0.81 -5.70 -12.64
C HIS A 215 -0.53 -7.01 -13.39
N PRO A 216 0.56 -7.73 -13.08
CA PRO A 216 1.07 -8.86 -13.88
C PRO A 216 0.18 -10.10 -13.80
N LYS A 217 -0.64 -10.23 -12.75
CA LYS A 217 -1.65 -11.30 -12.66
C LYS A 217 -2.95 -10.97 -13.40
N ILE A 218 -3.22 -9.69 -13.69
CA ILE A 218 -4.46 -9.25 -14.37
C ILE A 218 -4.22 -9.16 -15.88
N TYR A 219 -3.08 -8.61 -16.27
CA TYR A 219 -2.72 -8.36 -17.65
C TYR A 219 -1.55 -9.24 -18.07
N SER A 220 -1.72 -9.91 -19.20
CA SER A 220 -0.63 -10.46 -20.01
C SER A 220 -0.37 -9.52 -21.18
N TRP A 221 0.82 -9.58 -21.77
CA TRP A 221 1.19 -8.67 -22.84
C TRP A 221 2.12 -9.32 -23.87
N ASP A 222 1.99 -8.85 -25.10
CA ASP A 222 2.85 -9.19 -26.21
C ASP A 222 3.42 -7.91 -26.82
N VAL A 223 4.71 -7.94 -27.16
CA VAL A 223 5.39 -6.81 -27.80
C VAL A 223 5.62 -7.16 -29.27
N VAL A 224 4.99 -6.40 -30.17
CA VAL A 224 5.05 -6.63 -31.61
C VAL A 224 5.70 -5.45 -32.33
N ASP A 225 6.29 -5.68 -33.50
CA ASP A 225 6.95 -4.61 -34.25
C ASP A 225 5.93 -3.59 -34.77
N ALA A 226 6.26 -2.30 -34.64
CA ALA A 226 5.44 -1.24 -35.20
C ALA A 226 5.53 -1.30 -36.73
N LEU A 227 4.38 -1.16 -37.39
CA LEU A 227 4.35 -1.13 -38.85
C LEU A 227 5.03 0.15 -39.35
N ASN A 228 6.20 0.01 -39.97
CA ASN A 228 6.85 1.09 -40.69
C ASN A 228 6.31 1.15 -42.13
N ILE A 229 5.79 2.31 -42.55
CA ILE A 229 5.33 2.54 -43.92
C ILE A 229 6.42 3.35 -44.64
N PRO A 230 7.17 2.73 -45.57
CA PRO A 230 8.22 3.40 -46.32
C PRO A 230 7.71 4.60 -47.12
N PRO A 231 8.56 5.59 -47.43
CA PRO A 231 8.22 6.68 -48.32
C PRO A 231 7.72 6.15 -49.67
N GLY A 232 6.65 6.78 -50.19
CA GLY A 232 6.00 6.37 -51.44
C GLY A 232 4.98 5.22 -51.30
N LYS A 233 4.74 4.70 -50.09
CA LYS A 233 3.66 3.73 -49.81
C LYS A 233 2.54 4.36 -49.00
N VAL A 234 1.33 3.80 -49.14
CA VAL A 234 0.15 4.17 -48.35
C VAL A 234 -0.29 2.95 -47.53
N GLY A 235 -0.54 3.17 -46.24
CA GLY A 235 -1.12 2.15 -45.37
C GLY A 235 -2.63 2.08 -45.57
N VAL A 236 -3.15 0.88 -45.78
CA VAL A 236 -4.60 0.61 -45.80
C VAL A 236 -4.94 -0.10 -44.50
N LEU A 237 -5.73 0.56 -43.65
CA LEU A 237 -6.26 -0.08 -42.46
C LEU A 237 -7.38 -1.03 -42.89
N THR A 238 -7.48 -2.20 -42.27
CA THR A 238 -8.64 -3.07 -42.47
C THR A 238 -9.02 -3.63 -41.12
N ARG A 239 -10.14 -3.16 -40.60
CA ARG A 239 -10.70 -3.66 -39.36
C ARG A 239 -11.32 -5.03 -39.61
N LYS A 240 -10.73 -6.06 -39.00
CA LYS A 240 -11.18 -7.47 -39.13
C LYS A 240 -12.34 -7.85 -38.21
N ILE A 241 -12.63 -7.03 -37.20
CA ILE A 241 -13.57 -7.32 -36.10
C ILE A 241 -14.55 -6.16 -35.97
N GLY A 242 -15.83 -6.45 -35.74
CA GLY A 242 -16.89 -5.47 -35.68
C GLY A 242 -18.13 -5.90 -36.46
N ASP A 243 -19.14 -5.04 -36.50
CA ASP A 243 -20.40 -5.29 -37.19
C ASP A 243 -20.18 -5.36 -38.71
N ALA A 244 -21.04 -6.09 -39.44
CA ALA A 244 -20.95 -6.11 -40.89
C ALA A 244 -21.16 -4.70 -41.46
N ALA A 245 -20.27 -4.26 -42.35
CA ALA A 245 -20.43 -2.99 -43.05
C ALA A 245 -21.80 -2.92 -43.74
N PRO A 246 -22.42 -1.72 -43.83
CA PRO A 246 -23.66 -1.53 -44.58
C PRO A 246 -23.59 -2.11 -45.99
N ALA A 247 -24.71 -2.63 -46.49
CA ALA A 247 -24.75 -3.42 -47.72
C ALA A 247 -24.06 -2.69 -48.90
N GLY A 248 -23.03 -3.34 -49.46
CA GLY A 248 -22.27 -2.85 -50.62
C GLY A 248 -21.09 -1.91 -50.29
N GLN A 249 -20.89 -1.53 -49.03
CA GLN A 249 -19.78 -0.65 -48.63
C GLN A 249 -18.58 -1.46 -48.13
N ARG A 250 -17.38 -1.17 -48.68
CA ARG A 250 -16.10 -1.68 -48.18
C ARG A 250 -15.38 -0.68 -47.27
N LEU A 251 -15.60 0.62 -47.50
CA LEU A 251 -15.04 1.70 -46.71
C LEU A 251 -15.98 1.98 -45.53
N VAL A 252 -15.43 1.99 -44.32
CA VAL A 252 -16.22 2.23 -43.11
C VAL A 252 -15.65 3.45 -42.35
N PRO A 253 -16.51 4.26 -41.72
CA PRO A 253 -16.05 5.36 -40.87
C PRO A 253 -15.16 4.82 -39.74
N ARG A 254 -14.04 5.50 -39.47
CA ARG A 254 -13.03 5.06 -38.47
C ARG A 254 -13.58 4.98 -37.04
N ASP A 255 -14.53 5.84 -36.74
CA ASP A 255 -15.25 5.98 -35.48
C ASP A 255 -16.44 5.01 -35.34
N SER A 256 -16.85 4.34 -36.42
CA SER A 256 -17.91 3.33 -36.38
C SER A 256 -17.42 2.00 -35.77
N ASN A 257 -18.33 1.07 -35.47
CA ASN A 257 -18.02 -0.30 -35.04
C ASN A 257 -17.97 -1.31 -36.22
N TYR A 258 -18.03 -0.86 -37.47
CA TYR A 258 -18.09 -1.77 -38.61
C TYR A 258 -16.73 -2.38 -38.96
N ARG A 259 -16.72 -3.63 -39.41
CA ARG A 259 -15.55 -4.28 -40.04
C ARG A 259 -15.47 -3.88 -41.51
N GLY A 260 -14.28 -3.59 -42.01
CA GLY A 260 -14.07 -3.03 -43.36
C GLY A 260 -12.74 -2.32 -43.48
N ILE A 261 -12.52 -1.68 -44.64
CA ILE A 261 -11.36 -0.81 -44.91
C ILE A 261 -11.59 0.57 -44.30
#